data_AF-A0A0D2FT19-F1
#
_entry.id   AF-A0A0D2FT19-F1
#
_cell.length_a   1.000
_cell.length_b   1.000
_cell.length_c   1.000
_cell.angle_alpha   90.00
_cell.angle_beta   90.00
_cell.angle_gamma   90.00
#
_symmetry.space_group_name_H-M   'P 1'
#
loop_
_entity.id
_entity.type
_entity.pdbx_description
1 polymer ?
#
loop_
_entity_poly.entity_id
_entity_poly.type
_entity_poly.pdbx_seq_one_letter_code
_entity_poly.pdbx_strand_id
1 'polypeptide(L)'
;MGSRGWMYTKMAGIFTICCIGGPALMYYVTPAEGEVFKRFNPELQKRNLELREQRLKNNEEFVSKLIEYSKSDKPIWVVAAEEEKREKAERATKAADERAERERIREEMRRAQADGR
;
A
#
# COMPACT_ATOMS: atom_id res chain seq x y z
N MET A 1 14.16 53.89 19.76
CA MET A 1 13.08 52.88 19.77
C MET A 1 12.50 52.79 18.36
N GLY A 2 12.70 51.67 17.66
CA GLY A 2 12.10 51.49 16.33
C GLY A 2 10.58 51.57 16.42
N SER A 3 9.93 52.27 15.48
CA SER A 3 8.48 52.39 15.50
C SER A 3 7.84 51.00 15.40
N ARG A 4 6.77 50.77 16.17
CA ARG A 4 6.04 49.50 16.15
C ARG A 4 5.55 49.13 14.74
N GLY A 5 5.27 50.14 13.90
CA GLY A 5 4.92 49.95 12.48
C GLY A 5 5.99 49.21 11.67
N TRP A 6 7.27 49.56 11.85
CA TRP A 6 8.38 48.90 11.14
C TRP A 6 8.52 47.43 11.51
N MET A 7 8.25 47.09 12.78
CA MET A 7 8.25 45.71 13.25
C MET A 7 7.13 44.90 12.59
N TYR A 8 5.91 45.44 12.54
CA TYR A 8 4.78 44.75 11.89
C TYR A 8 4.97 44.56 10.39
N THR A 9 5.56 45.54 9.68
CA THR A 9 5.86 45.38 8.25
C THR A 9 6.85 44.24 8.00
N LYS A 10 7.90 44.12 8.83
CA LYS A 10 8.85 42.99 8.72
C LYS A 10 8.20 41.65 9.00
N MET A 11 7.37 41.57 10.04
CA MET A 11 6.67 40.33 10.40
C MET A 11 5.67 39.92 9.30
N ALA A 12 4.93 40.88 8.73
CA ALA A 12 4.05 40.63 7.61
C ALA A 12 4.82 40.13 6.37
N GLY A 13 5.95 40.75 6.04
CA GLY A 13 6.79 40.32 4.91
C GLY A 13 7.31 38.89 5.06
N ILE A 14 7.82 38.53 6.25
CA ILE A 14 8.28 37.16 6.53
C ILE A 14 7.12 36.17 6.45
N PHE A 15 5.97 36.50 7.05
CA PHE A 15 4.79 35.65 7.01
C PHE A 15 4.33 35.38 5.57
N THR A 16 4.26 36.42 4.72
CA THR A 16 3.92 36.27 3.30
C THR A 16 4.92 35.39 2.56
N ILE A 17 6.23 35.56 2.81
CA ILE A 17 7.26 34.71 2.19
C ILE A 17 7.11 33.25 2.64
N CYS A 18 6.83 32.97 3.91
CA CYS A 18 6.65 31.60 4.37
C CYS A 18 5.35 30.97 3.81
N CYS A 19 4.23 31.71 3.84
CA CYS A 19 2.93 31.21 3.41
C CYS A 19 2.81 31.04 1.90
N ILE A 20 3.45 31.91 1.10
CA ILE A 20 3.40 31.85 -0.37
C ILE A 20 4.64 31.16 -0.93
N GLY A 21 5.82 31.48 -0.40
CA GLY A 21 7.08 30.94 -0.86
C GLY A 21 7.22 29.44 -0.58
N GLY A 22 6.65 28.93 0.51
CA GLY A 22 6.61 27.49 0.79
C GLY A 22 5.88 26.69 -0.31
N PRO A 23 4.59 26.95 -0.54
CA PRO A 23 3.85 26.33 -1.65
C PRO A 23 4.46 26.61 -3.02
N ALA A 24 4.94 27.83 -3.29
CA ALA A 24 5.56 28.17 -4.57
C ALA A 24 6.83 27.35 -4.84
N LEU A 25 7.69 27.18 -3.83
CA LEU A 25 8.87 26.33 -3.93
C LEU A 25 8.48 24.86 -4.13
N MET A 26 7.44 24.39 -3.43
CA MET A 26 6.95 23.03 -3.60
C MET A 26 6.47 22.78 -5.03
N TYR A 27 5.66 23.68 -5.60
CA TYR A 27 5.22 23.56 -6.99
C TYR A 27 6.37 23.66 -8.00
N TYR A 28 7.42 24.44 -7.69
CA TYR A 28 8.58 24.55 -8.57
C TYR A 28 9.44 23.28 -8.60
N VAL A 29 9.61 22.61 -7.45
CA VAL A 29 10.46 21.42 -7.33
C VAL A 29 9.70 20.13 -7.65
N THR A 30 8.40 20.10 -7.39
CA THR A 30 7.59 18.92 -7.64
C THR A 30 7.44 18.71 -9.15
N PRO A 31 7.94 17.60 -9.70
CA PRO A 31 7.86 17.34 -11.13
C PRO A 31 6.40 17.23 -11.59
N ALA A 32 6.14 17.63 -12.83
CA ALA A 32 4.81 17.58 -13.41
C ALA A 32 4.33 16.12 -13.56
N GLU A 33 3.01 15.93 -13.65
CA GLU A 33 2.41 14.61 -13.82
C GLU A 33 3.01 13.88 -15.05
N GLY A 34 3.57 12.68 -14.81
CA GLY A 34 4.16 11.85 -15.86
C GLY A 34 5.59 12.22 -16.28
N GLU A 35 6.19 13.30 -15.76
CA GLU A 35 7.59 13.63 -16.08
C GLU A 35 8.57 12.60 -15.53
N VAL A 36 8.32 12.13 -14.29
CA VAL A 36 9.08 11.04 -13.67
C VAL A 36 8.94 9.73 -14.47
N PHE A 37 7.73 9.46 -14.98
CA PHE A 37 7.46 8.25 -15.76
C PHE A 37 8.24 8.24 -17.08
N LYS A 38 8.34 9.40 -17.75
CA LYS A 38 9.13 9.56 -18.99
C LYS A 38 10.64 9.33 -18.78
N ARG A 39 11.15 9.58 -17.58
CA ARG A 39 12.56 9.35 -17.22
C ARG A 39 12.88 7.89 -16.91
N PHE A 40 11.89 7.00 -16.80
CA PHE A 40 12.12 5.58 -16.56
C PHE A 40 12.58 4.83 -17.81
N ASN A 41 13.33 3.74 -17.61
CA ASN A 41 13.69 2.79 -18.68
C ASN A 41 12.41 2.20 -19.32
N PRO A 42 12.32 2.00 -20.64
CA PRO A 42 11.16 1.43 -21.34
C PRO A 42 10.59 0.15 -20.71
N GLU A 43 11.42 -0.74 -20.15
CA GLU A 43 10.93 -1.94 -19.45
C GLU A 43 10.13 -1.60 -18.18
N LEU A 44 10.63 -0.64 -17.40
CA LEU A 44 9.96 -0.18 -16.18
C LEU A 44 8.68 0.58 -16.50
N GLN A 45 8.63 1.30 -17.63
CA GLN A 45 7.41 1.96 -18.09
C GLN A 45 6.32 0.92 -18.39
N LYS A 46 6.64 -0.14 -19.13
CA LYS A 46 5.71 -1.25 -19.42
C LYS A 46 5.22 -1.93 -18.15
N ARG A 47 6.14 -2.33 -17.27
CA ARG A 47 5.80 -2.93 -15.97
C ARG A 47 4.92 -2.03 -15.11
N ASN A 48 5.18 -0.72 -15.10
CA ASN A 48 4.33 0.22 -14.38
C ASN A 48 2.92 0.29 -14.96
N LEU A 49 2.76 0.26 -16.28
CA LEU A 49 1.46 0.28 -16.93
C LEU A 49 0.67 -1.01 -16.63
N GLU A 50 1.33 -2.17 -16.72
CA GLU A 50 0.75 -3.47 -16.40
C GLU A 50 0.32 -3.56 -14.93
N LEU A 51 1.18 -3.10 -14.01
CA LEU A 51 0.90 -3.14 -12.56
C LEU A 51 0.01 -1.99 -12.08
N ARG A 52 -0.47 -1.11 -12.98
CA ARG A 52 -1.26 0.06 -12.57
C ARG A 52 -2.56 -0.35 -11.89
N GLU A 53 -3.31 -1.25 -12.52
CA GLU A 53 -4.58 -1.74 -11.98
C GLU A 53 -4.38 -2.48 -10.66
N GLN A 54 -3.37 -3.35 -10.60
CA GLN A 54 -3.03 -4.06 -9.37
C GLN A 54 -2.66 -3.09 -8.23
N ARG A 55 -1.91 -2.01 -8.52
CA ARG A 55 -1.57 -1.00 -7.51
C ARG A 55 -2.79 -0.24 -7.01
N LEU A 56 -3.72 0.11 -7.89
CA LEU A 56 -4.97 0.76 -7.49
C LEU A 56 -5.79 -0.16 -6.58
N LYS A 57 -5.98 -1.42 -6.99
CA LYS A 57 -6.68 -2.42 -6.19
C LYS A 57 -6.02 -2.65 -4.82
N ASN A 58 -4.69 -2.80 -4.79
CA ASN A 58 -3.96 -2.99 -3.54
C ASN A 58 -4.08 -1.78 -2.61
N ASN A 59 -4.11 -0.56 -3.18
CA ASN A 59 -4.29 0.66 -2.41
C ASN A 59 -5.70 0.77 -1.82
N GLU A 60 -6.73 0.47 -2.61
CA GLU A 60 -8.11 0.42 -2.14
C GLU A 60 -8.30 -0.62 -1.02
N GLU A 61 -7.75 -1.83 -1.20
CA GLU A 61 -7.78 -2.88 -0.18
C GLU A 61 -7.06 -2.43 1.09
N PHE A 62 -5.88 -1.82 0.96
CA PHE A 62 -5.11 -1.32 2.09
C PHE A 62 -5.86 -0.24 2.87
N VAL A 63 -6.45 0.75 2.19
CA VAL A 63 -7.24 1.81 2.82
C VAL A 63 -8.48 1.21 3.48
N SER A 64 -9.15 0.25 2.84
CA SER A 64 -10.30 -0.46 3.42
C SER A 64 -9.94 -1.16 4.73
N LYS A 65 -8.82 -1.91 4.76
CA LYS A 65 -8.32 -2.56 5.99
C LYS A 65 -7.96 -1.55 7.08
N LEU A 66 -7.32 -0.42 6.71
CA LEU A 66 -7.03 0.64 7.69
C LEU A 66 -8.31 1.23 8.30
N ILE A 67 -9.34 1.46 7.49
CA ILE A 67 -10.64 1.93 7.98
C ILE A 67 -11.26 0.89 8.92
N GLU A 68 -11.18 -0.39 8.58
CA GLU A 68 -11.65 -1.46 9.45
C GLU A 68 -10.88 -1.51 10.78
N TYR A 69 -9.56 -1.42 10.75
CA TYR A 69 -8.72 -1.44 11.95
C TYR A 69 -8.92 -0.20 12.82
N SER A 70 -9.24 0.94 12.23
CA SER A 70 -9.55 2.17 12.99
C SER A 70 -10.83 2.08 13.82
N LYS A 71 -11.70 1.10 13.56
CA LYS A 71 -12.92 0.87 14.37
C LYS A 71 -12.62 0.17 15.69
N SER A 72 -11.42 -0.38 15.85
CA SER A 72 -10.99 -1.00 17.09
C SER A 72 -10.42 0.04 18.05
N ASP A 73 -10.66 -0.15 19.35
CA ASP A 73 -10.04 0.66 20.40
C ASP A 73 -8.54 0.36 20.58
N LYS A 74 -8.04 -0.70 19.95
CA LYS A 74 -6.61 -1.06 19.98
C LYS A 74 -5.83 -0.25 18.93
N PRO A 75 -4.52 0.00 19.15
CA PRO A 75 -3.69 0.60 18.12
C PRO A 75 -3.68 -0.23 16.82
N ILE A 76 -3.73 0.44 15.67
CA ILE A 76 -3.88 -0.18 14.34
C ILE A 76 -2.83 -1.28 14.09
N TRP A 77 -1.58 -1.08 14.54
CA TRP A 77 -0.52 -2.07 14.35
C TRP A 77 -0.72 -3.37 15.16
N VAL A 78 -1.44 -3.30 16.29
CA VAL A 78 -1.76 -4.48 17.09
C VAL A 78 -2.84 -5.30 16.39
N VAL A 79 -3.89 -4.63 15.92
CA VAL A 79 -5.00 -5.27 15.18
C VAL A 79 -4.48 -5.90 13.88
N ALA A 80 -3.64 -5.18 13.13
CA ALA A 80 -3.02 -5.69 11.92
C ALA A 80 -2.16 -6.94 12.18
N ALA A 81 -1.40 -6.97 13.28
CA ALA A 81 -0.59 -8.13 13.66
C ALA A 81 -1.44 -9.33 14.13
N GLU A 82 -2.58 -9.08 14.79
CA GLU A 82 -3.56 -10.11 15.16
C GLU A 82 -4.21 -10.72 13.91
N GLU A 83 -4.62 -9.90 12.95
CA GLU A 83 -5.16 -10.32 11.66
C GLU A 83 -4.13 -11.11 10.84
N GLU A 84 -2.88 -10.65 10.76
CA GLU A 84 -1.82 -11.37 10.05
C GLU A 84 -1.57 -12.76 10.66
N LYS A 85 -1.63 -12.89 11.99
CA LYS A 85 -1.55 -14.19 12.67
C LYS A 85 -2.76 -15.07 12.33
N ARG A 86 -3.96 -14.51 12.30
CA ARG A 86 -5.19 -15.24 11.91
C ARG A 86 -5.11 -15.73 10.47
N GLU A 87 -4.75 -14.85 9.53
CA GLU A 87 -4.58 -15.22 8.12
C GLU A 87 -3.51 -16.30 7.93
N LYS A 88 -2.37 -16.22 8.63
CA LYS A 88 -1.32 -17.25 8.57
C LYS A 88 -1.81 -18.60 9.08
N ALA A 89 -2.56 -18.61 10.18
CA ALA A 89 -3.14 -19.84 10.72
C ALA A 89 -4.14 -20.45 9.73
N GLU A 90 -5.06 -19.65 9.17
CA GLU A 90 -6.03 -20.10 8.17
C GLU A 90 -5.39 -20.60 6.87
N ARG A 91 -4.30 -19.97 6.42
CA ARG A 91 -3.55 -20.45 5.26
C ARG A 91 -2.85 -21.77 5.55
N ALA A 92 -2.33 -21.95 6.76
CA ALA A 92 -1.69 -23.20 7.17
C ALA A 92 -2.70 -24.35 7.26
N THR A 93 -3.91 -24.11 7.79
CA THR A 93 -4.96 -25.12 7.84
C THR A 93 -5.44 -25.50 6.44
N LYS A 94 -5.76 -24.51 5.58
CA LYS A 94 -6.15 -24.77 4.19
C LYS A 94 -5.09 -25.52 3.41
N ALA A 95 -3.81 -25.17 3.58
CA ALA A 95 -2.72 -25.89 2.93
C ALA A 95 -2.56 -27.33 3.43
N ALA A 96 -2.90 -27.61 4.70
CA ALA A 96 -2.91 -28.97 5.23
C ALA A 96 -4.09 -29.79 4.67
N ASP A 97 -5.28 -29.19 4.61
CA ASP A 97 -6.48 -29.82 4.05
C ASP A 97 -6.29 -30.16 2.56
N GLU A 98 -5.76 -29.22 1.76
CA GLU A 98 -5.44 -29.47 0.35
C GLU A 98 -4.41 -30.59 0.16
N ARG A 99 -3.44 -30.71 1.08
CA ARG A 99 -2.46 -31.81 1.03
C ARG A 99 -3.12 -33.15 1.32
N ALA A 100 -3.96 -33.22 2.36
CA ALA A 100 -4.69 -34.43 2.71
C ALA A 100 -5.64 -34.87 1.58
N GLU A 101 -6.30 -33.92 0.92
CA GLU A 101 -7.17 -34.21 -0.23
C GLU A 101 -6.37 -34.72 -1.44
N ARG A 102 -5.23 -34.10 -1.76
CA ARG A 102 -4.33 -34.59 -2.82
C ARG A 102 -3.80 -35.99 -2.54
N GLU A 103 -3.51 -36.32 -1.28
CA GLU A 103 -3.09 -37.66 -0.88
C GLU A 103 -4.21 -38.69 -1.06
N ARG A 104 -5.45 -38.36 -0.64
CA ARG A 104 -6.63 -39.21 -0.86
C ARG A 104 -6.86 -39.51 -2.34
N ILE A 105 -6.85 -38.47 -3.18
CA ILE A 105 -7.01 -38.63 -4.64
C ILE A 105 -5.90 -39.52 -5.21
N ARG A 106 -4.66 -39.36 -4.74
CA ARG A 106 -3.53 -40.18 -5.19
C ARG A 106 -3.66 -41.65 -4.78
N GLU A 107 -4.19 -41.92 -3.59
CA GLU A 107 -4.47 -43.27 -3.13
C GLU A 107 -5.61 -43.93 -3.91
N GLU A 108 -6.70 -43.21 -4.19
CA GLU A 108 -7.81 -43.69 -5.02
C GLU A 108 -7.34 -44.05 -6.44
N MET A 109 -6.53 -43.19 -7.07
CA MET A 109 -5.93 -43.46 -8.38
C MET A 109 -5.02 -44.70 -8.36
N ARG A 110 -4.27 -44.91 -7.28
CA ARG A 110 -3.41 -46.11 -7.10
C ARG A 110 -4.25 -47.38 -6.95
N ARG A 111 -5.37 -47.32 -6.24
CA ARG A 111 -6.30 -48.46 -6.06
C ARG A 111 -7.01 -48.80 -7.38
N ALA A 112 -7.49 -47.79 -8.11
CA ALA A 112 -8.14 -47.98 -9.41
C ALA A 112 -7.19 -48.58 -10.48
N GLN A 113 -5.89 -48.23 -10.45
CA GLN A 113 -4.88 -48.86 -11.33
C GLN A 113 -4.55 -50.31 -10.95
N ALA A 114 -4.73 -50.70 -9.69
CA ALA A 114 -4.47 -52.05 -9.22
C ALA A 114 -5.65 -53.01 -9.51
N ASP A 115 -6.88 -52.50 -9.50
CA ASP A 115 -8.11 -53.28 -9.79
C ASP A 115 -8.37 -53.45 -11.31
N GLY A 116 -7.72 -52.63 -12.14
CA GLY A 116 -7.86 -52.66 -13.60
C GLY A 116 -6.86 -53.57 -14.34
N ARG A 117 -6.23 -54.54 -13.66
CA ARG A 117 -5.21 -55.43 -14.23
C ARG A 117 -5.53 -56.90 -14.05
#